data_AF-A0A3D5JAD9-F1
#
_entry.id   AF-A0A3D5JAD9-F1
#
_cell.length_a   1.000
_cell.length_b   1.000
_cell.length_c   1.000
_cell.angle_alpha   90.00
_cell.angle_beta   90.00
_cell.angle_gamma   90.00
#
_symmetry.space_group_name_H-M   'P 1'
#
loop_
_entity.id
_entity.type
_entity.pdbx_description
1 polymer ?
#
loop_
_entity_poly.entity_id
_entity_poly.type
_entity_poly.pdbx_seq_one_letter_code
_entity_poly.pdbx_strand_id
1 'polypeptide(L)' 'MFYCYGILRSLQDSPYTLTIQPRLAEEDLLKPIMRIVDGQLADGIIIGQTRNDDSRVRYLQQHQFPFVTFGRT' A
#
# COMPACT_ATOMS: atom_id res chain seq x y z
N MET A 1 2.99 -16.11 7.97
CA MET A 1 1.77 -15.26 7.92
C MET A 1 1.69 -14.46 9.22
N PHE A 2 2.54 -13.42 9.38
CA PHE A 2 2.59 -12.57 10.60
C PHE A 2 3.03 -11.12 10.33
N TYR A 3 3.18 -10.70 9.07
CA TYR A 3 3.75 -9.38 8.74
C TYR A 3 2.91 -8.21 9.29
N CYS A 4 1.58 -8.34 9.36
CA CYS A 4 0.73 -7.32 9.98
C CYS A 4 1.04 -7.11 11.46
N TYR A 5 1.38 -8.16 12.20
CA TYR A 5 1.71 -8.04 13.63
C TYR A 5 3.01 -7.27 13.85
N GLY A 6 4.01 -7.50 12.99
CA GLY A 6 5.26 -6.73 13.01
C GLY A 6 5.03 -5.25 12.73
N ILE A 7 4.23 -4.94 11.70
CA ILE A 7 3.85 -3.55 11.38
C ILE A 7 3.12 -2.92 12.56
N LEU A 8 2.08 -3.57 13.09
CA LEU A 8 1.31 -3.06 14.25
C LEU A 8 2.20 -2.79 15.46
N ARG A 9 3.16 -3.68 15.76
CA ARG A 9 4.13 -3.49 16.84
C ARG A 9 5.02 -2.27 16.62
N SER A 10 5.46 -2.02 15.39
CA SER A 10 6.24 -0.82 15.05
C SER A 10 5.43 0.47 15.12
N LEU A 11 4.10 0.39 14.95
CA LEU A 11 3.21 1.54 15.04
C LEU A 11 2.70 1.84 16.45
N GLN A 12 2.97 0.98 17.44
CA GLN A 12 2.35 1.01 18.77
C GLN A 12 2.50 2.36 19.50
N ASP A 13 3.65 3.01 19.36
CA ASP A 13 3.95 4.30 19.99
C ASP A 13 3.86 5.48 19.00
N SER A 14 3.20 5.26 17.85
CA SER A 14 3.03 6.26 16.79
C SER A 14 1.56 6.71 16.68
N PRO A 15 1.28 7.88 16.10
CA PRO A 15 -0.08 8.31 15.81
C PRO A 15 -0.70 7.59 14.60
N TYR A 16 0.05 6.71 13.92
CA TYR A 16 -0.42 6.05 12.71
C TYR A 16 -1.33 4.86 13.02
N THR A 17 -2.36 4.70 12.19
CA THR A 17 -3.26 3.53 12.22
C THR A 17 -3.05 2.69 10.97
N LEU A 18 -3.21 1.37 11.11
CA LEU A 18 -3.11 0.43 9.98
C LEU A 18 -4.51 0.04 9.50
N THR A 19 -4.84 0.40 8.26
CA THR A 19 -6.04 -0.09 7.58
C THR A 19 -5.67 -1.16 6.55
N ILE A 20 -6.36 -2.29 6.58
CA ILE A 20 -6.17 -3.38 5.61
C ILE A 20 -7.31 -3.32 4.61
N GLN A 21 -6.99 -3.11 3.33
CA GLN A 21 -7.96 -3.23 2.24
C GLN A 21 -7.80 -4.58 1.54
N PRO A 22 -8.69 -5.56 1.80
CA PRO A 22 -8.72 -6.79 1.01
C PRO A 22 -9.12 -6.47 -0.42
N ARG A 23 -8.56 -7.22 -1.37
CA ARG A 23 -8.87 -7.12 -2.80
C ARG A 23 -9.31 -8.48 -3.32
N LEU A 24 -10.33 -8.50 -4.17
CA LEU A 24 -10.72 -9.72 -4.89
C LEU A 24 -9.75 -9.98 -6.05
N ALA A 25 -9.58 -11.25 -6.44
CA ALA A 25 -8.59 -11.62 -7.47
C ALA A 25 -8.81 -10.89 -8.81
N GLU A 26 -10.07 -10.68 -9.17
CA GLU A 26 -10.53 -10.12 -10.44
C GLU A 26 -10.49 -8.58 -10.49
N GLU A 27 -10.29 -7.90 -9.35
CA GLU A 27 -10.25 -6.44 -9.32
C GLU A 27 -8.94 -5.90 -9.89
N ASP A 28 -9.03 -4.81 -10.63
CA ASP A 28 -7.87 -4.03 -11.07
C ASP A 28 -7.00 -3.64 -9.85
N LEU A 29 -5.71 -3.94 -9.93
CA LEU A 29 -4.74 -3.65 -8.89
C LEU A 29 -4.57 -2.16 -8.61
N LEU A 30 -4.82 -1.31 -9.61
CA LEU A 30 -4.53 0.12 -9.55
C LEU A 30 -5.70 0.94 -9.00
N LYS A 31 -6.95 0.50 -9.22
CA LYS A 31 -8.15 1.23 -8.79
C LYS A 31 -8.18 1.53 -7.28
N PRO A 32 -7.86 0.60 -6.36
CA PRO A 32 -7.83 0.91 -4.93
C PRO A 32 -6.77 1.95 -4.58
N ILE A 33 -5.60 1.88 -5.22
CA ILE A 33 -4.50 2.83 -5.02
C ILE A 33 -4.93 4.23 -5.44
N MET A 34 -5.52 4.38 -6.63
CA MET A 34 -6.05 5.66 -7.13
C MET A 34 -7.06 6.26 -6.14
N ARG A 35 -8.02 5.46 -5.65
CA ARG A 35 -9.01 5.93 -4.67
C ARG A 35 -8.38 6.46 -3.38
N ILE A 36 -7.31 5.82 -2.90
CA ILE A 36 -6.60 6.25 -1.69
C ILE A 36 -5.83 7.55 -1.94
N VAL A 37 -5.09 7.62 -3.06
CA VAL A 37 -4.26 8.78 -3.41
C VAL A 37 -5.12 9.99 -3.73
N ASP A 38 -6.09 9.85 -4.63
CA ASP A 38 -6.96 10.93 -5.07
C ASP A 38 -7.87 11.42 -3.93
N GLY A 39 -8.32 10.50 -3.08
CA GLY A 39 -9.16 10.80 -1.91
C GLY A 39 -8.38 11.22 -0.66
N GLN A 40 -7.04 11.23 -0.72
CA GLN A 40 -6.16 11.49 0.44
C GLN A 40 -6.55 10.67 1.68
N LEU A 41 -6.87 9.39 1.48
CA LEU A 41 -7.43 8.53 2.53
C LEU A 41 -6.37 7.91 3.44
N ALA A 42 -5.09 8.09 3.11
CA ALA A 42 -3.96 7.61 3.89
C ALA A 42 -2.75 8.52 3.67
N ASP A 43 -1.80 8.48 4.61
CA ASP A 43 -0.52 9.18 4.48
C ASP A 43 0.56 8.34 3.77
N GLY A 44 0.32 7.03 3.65
CA GLY A 44 1.26 6.11 3.01
C GLY A 44 0.66 4.74 2.73
N ILE A 45 1.24 4.01 1.78
CA ILE A 45 0.77 2.68 1.36
C ILE A 45 1.88 1.63 1.46
N ILE A 46 1.52 0.45 1.98
CA ILE A 46 2.37 -0.75 1.94
C ILE A 46 1.83 -1.69 0.85
N ILE A 47 2.65 -2.00 -0.16
CA ILE A 47 2.27 -2.89 -1.27
C ILE A 47 2.94 -4.24 -1.12
N GLY A 48 2.15 -5.30 -0.99
CA GLY A 48 2.64 -6.68 -1.11
C GLY A 48 2.44 -7.25 -2.52
N GLN A 49 3.08 -8.39 -2.77
CA GLN A 49 2.95 -9.16 -4.03
C GLN A 49 3.21 -8.27 -5.26
N THR A 50 4.37 -7.62 -5.30
CA THR A 50 4.77 -6.82 -6.45
C THR A 50 5.01 -7.69 -7.68
N ARG A 51 4.75 -7.13 -8.86
CA ARG A 51 5.03 -7.76 -10.17
C ARG A 51 6.20 -7.05 -10.85
N ASN A 52 6.80 -7.63 -11.89
CA ASN A 52 7.71 -6.85 -12.75
C ASN A 52 6.94 -5.68 -13.36
N ASP A 53 7.57 -4.50 -13.44
CA ASP A 53 6.95 -3.27 -13.95
C ASP A 53 5.61 -2.93 -13.28
N ASP A 54 5.55 -3.00 -11.95
CA ASP A 54 4.30 -2.87 -11.21
C ASP A 54 3.67 -1.49 -11.41
N SER A 55 2.48 -1.46 -12.03
CA SER A 55 1.77 -0.22 -12.35
C SER A 55 1.43 0.60 -11.10
N ARG A 56 1.22 -0.05 -9.95
CA ARG A 56 0.93 0.64 -8.68
C ARG A 56 2.13 1.44 -8.20
N VAL A 57 3.33 0.88 -8.31
CA VAL A 57 4.58 1.55 -7.93
C VAL A 57 4.85 2.73 -8.85
N ARG A 58 4.70 2.53 -10.17
CA ARG A 58 4.86 3.61 -11.15
C ARG A 58 3.91 4.78 -10.88
N TYR A 59 2.64 4.48 -10.61
CA TYR A 59 1.64 5.48 -10.27
C TYR A 59 2.01 6.25 -9.00
N LEU A 60 2.36 5.56 -7.91
CA LEU A 60 2.73 6.22 -6.66
C LEU A 60 3.99 7.09 -6.77
N GLN A 61 4.98 6.65 -7.55
CA GLN A 61 6.17 7.46 -7.85
C GLN A 61 5.83 8.73 -8.63
N GLN A 62 5.00 8.62 -9.68
CA GLN A 62 4.55 9.76 -10.48
C GLN A 62 3.78 10.78 -9.66
N HIS A 63 2.99 10.32 -8.69
CA HIS A 63 2.22 11.17 -7.78
C HIS A 63 3.01 11.60 -6.53
N GLN A 64 4.29 11.23 -6.41
CA GLN A 64 5.14 11.52 -5.24
C GLN A 64 4.51 11.12 -3.91
N PHE A 65 3.68 10.06 -3.92
CA PHE A 65 2.94 9.62 -2.76
C PHE A 65 3.80 8.63 -1.93
N PRO A 66 3.89 8.74 -0.59
CA PRO A 66 4.72 7.85 0.21
C PRO A 66 4.30 6.38 0.14
N PHE A 67 5.22 5.48 -0.18
CA PHE A 67 4.94 4.04 -0.17
C PHE A 67 6.17 3.18 0.09
N VAL A 68 5.93 1.92 0.45
CA VAL A 68 6.95 0.87 0.53
C VAL A 68 6.44 -0.42 -0.09
N THR A 69 7.33 -1.20 -0.70
CA THR A 69 7.01 -2.51 -1.26
C THR A 69 7.54 -3.64 -0.39
N PHE A 70 6.69 -4.61 -0.08
CA PHE A 70 7.10 -5.92 0.38
C PHE A 70 7.22 -6.87 -0.82
N GLY A 71 8.38 -6.79 -1.46
CA GLY A 71 8.67 -7.40 -2.75
C GLY A 71 9.68 -6.55 -3.53
N ARG A 72 10.02 -6.98 -4.74
CA ARG A 72 10.88 -6.23 -5.68
C ARG A 72 10.12 -6.04 -6.99
N THR A 73 10.33 -4.91 -7.63
CA THR A 73 9.75 -4.52 -8.92
C THR A 73 10.66 -3.48 -9.57
#